data_AF-A0A2N3DDK8-F1
#
_entry.id   AF-A0A2N3DDK8-F1
#
_cell.length_a   1.000
_cell.length_b   1.000
_cell.length_c   1.000
_cell.angle_alpha   90.00
_cell.angle_beta   90.00
_cell.angle_gamma   90.00
#
_symmetry.space_group_name_H-M   'P 1'
#
loop_
_entity.id
_entity.type
_entity.pdbx_description
1 polymer ?
#
loop_
_entity_poly.entity_id
_entity_poly.type
_entity_poly.pdbx_seq_one_letter_code
_entity_poly.pdbx_strand_id
1 'polypeptide(L)'
;FLAVTAEESGLLGASYYAANPVFPLAQTVGGINMDAFQMAGPAKDVTVVGPGKSQLDAFLNTALEASNRRITPDPKPEAGYYYRSDHFAFAKLGVPMLYIDGGVDLIDGGIDAGTAAAKDYTENRYHGPKDEFDESWDWSGVMADLQLFYRIGRTLAMSTSWPNWNEGDEFKGVRDADCAAAAKGC
;
A
#
# COMPACT_ATOMS: atom_id res chain seq x y z
N PHE A 1 14.09 -1.12 1.16
CA PHE A 1 13.32 -1.11 -0.10
C PHE A 1 13.47 -2.48 -0.74
N LEU A 2 12.42 -2.96 -1.39
CA LEU A 2 12.39 -4.22 -2.11
C LEU A 2 11.65 -3.97 -3.44
N ALA A 3 12.29 -4.33 -4.55
CA ALA A 3 11.63 -4.42 -5.85
C ALA A 3 11.44 -5.90 -6.14
N VAL A 4 10.18 -6.30 -6.26
CA VAL A 4 9.77 -7.69 -6.45
C VAL A 4 9.61 -8.01 -7.93
N THR A 5 9.61 -9.29 -8.25
CA THR A 5 9.52 -9.79 -9.63
C THR A 5 8.38 -10.79 -9.72
N ALA A 6 7.79 -10.94 -10.91
CA ALA A 6 6.75 -11.94 -11.16
C ALA A 6 5.54 -11.84 -10.20
N GLU A 7 5.15 -10.60 -9.86
CA GLU A 7 3.90 -10.26 -9.17
C GLU A 7 2.71 -10.82 -9.97
N GLU A 8 2.65 -10.47 -11.26
CA GLU A 8 1.59 -10.88 -12.18
C GLU A 8 1.52 -12.40 -12.46
N SER A 9 2.53 -13.15 -12.00
CA SER A 9 2.56 -14.62 -12.07
C SER A 9 2.12 -15.28 -10.75
N GLY A 10 1.48 -14.54 -9.86
CA GLY A 10 1.00 -15.02 -8.57
C GLY A 10 1.95 -14.69 -7.41
N LEU A 11 2.43 -13.44 -7.36
CA LEU A 11 3.25 -12.88 -6.28
C LEU A 11 4.55 -13.65 -6.04
N LEU A 12 5.14 -14.25 -7.07
CA LEU A 12 6.19 -15.26 -6.90
C LEU A 12 7.46 -14.68 -6.24
N GLY A 13 7.88 -13.48 -6.65
CA GLY A 13 9.06 -12.82 -6.07
C GLY A 13 8.83 -12.40 -4.61
N ALA A 14 7.68 -11.79 -4.30
CA ALA A 14 7.35 -11.43 -2.93
C ALA A 14 7.18 -12.66 -2.03
N SER A 15 6.51 -13.70 -2.52
CA SER A 15 6.34 -14.97 -1.81
C SER A 15 7.68 -15.63 -1.52
N TYR A 16 8.60 -15.63 -2.49
CA TYR A 16 9.94 -16.16 -2.29
C TYR A 16 10.70 -15.38 -1.22
N TYR A 17 10.71 -14.05 -1.28
CA TYR A 17 11.39 -13.23 -0.28
C TYR A 17 10.76 -13.39 1.11
N ALA A 18 9.44 -13.33 1.23
CA ALA A 18 8.75 -13.45 2.52
C ALA A 18 9.04 -14.82 3.19
N ALA A 19 9.17 -15.89 2.41
CA ALA A 19 9.58 -17.20 2.90
C ALA A 19 11.10 -17.35 3.16
N ASN A 20 11.93 -16.50 2.57
CA ASN A 20 13.40 -16.54 2.65
C ASN A 20 13.99 -15.14 2.91
N PRO A 21 13.59 -14.45 3.99
CA PRO A 21 13.92 -13.04 4.12
C PRO A 21 15.36 -12.88 4.63
N VAL A 22 16.03 -11.81 4.16
CA VAL A 22 17.39 -11.47 4.63
C VAL A 22 17.40 -11.16 6.13
N PHE A 23 16.31 -10.55 6.62
CA PHE A 23 16.06 -10.33 8.04
C PHE A 23 14.82 -11.13 8.46
N PRO A 24 14.84 -11.83 9.61
CA PRO A 24 13.66 -12.56 10.09
C PRO A 24 12.40 -11.68 10.10
N LEU A 25 11.24 -12.23 9.76
CA LEU A 25 9.99 -11.46 9.68
C LEU A 25 9.56 -10.86 11.03
N ALA A 26 9.85 -11.52 12.15
CA ALA A 26 9.70 -10.95 13.49
C ALA A 26 10.48 -9.62 13.67
N GLN A 27 11.61 -9.47 12.99
CA GLN A 27 12.40 -8.22 12.98
C GLN A 27 11.96 -7.20 11.92
N THR A 28 10.92 -7.52 11.14
CA THR A 28 10.29 -6.58 10.20
C THR A 28 9.11 -5.92 10.88
N VAL A 29 9.19 -4.60 11.09
CA VAL A 29 8.16 -3.80 11.80
C VAL A 29 6.83 -3.77 11.05
N GLY A 30 6.91 -3.65 9.73
CA GLY A 30 5.78 -3.58 8.81
C GLY A 30 6.26 -3.14 7.42
N GLY A 31 5.33 -2.92 6.50
CA GLY A 31 5.65 -2.47 5.14
C GLY A 31 4.56 -1.62 4.50
N ILE A 32 4.94 -0.97 3.40
CA ILE A 32 4.07 -0.14 2.55
C ILE A 32 4.20 -0.69 1.14
N ASN A 33 3.09 -1.13 0.55
CA ASN A 33 3.01 -1.57 -0.83
C ASN A 33 2.88 -0.37 -1.77
N MET A 34 3.56 -0.42 -2.91
CA MET A 34 3.41 0.54 -3.99
C MET A 34 3.17 -0.26 -5.27
N ASP A 35 2.00 -0.13 -5.86
CA ASP A 35 1.61 -0.90 -7.04
C ASP A 35 0.64 -0.07 -7.88
N ALA A 36 1.04 0.19 -9.12
CA ALA A 36 0.48 1.22 -10.00
C ALA A 36 0.43 2.64 -9.39
N PHE A 37 0.50 3.66 -10.25
CA PHE A 37 0.31 5.05 -9.85
C PHE A 37 -0.69 5.72 -10.78
N GLN A 38 -1.51 6.61 -10.24
CA GLN A 38 -2.46 7.37 -11.05
C GLN A 38 -1.76 8.58 -11.71
N MET A 39 -1.78 8.62 -13.03
CA MET A 39 -1.07 9.62 -13.85
C MET A 39 -1.93 10.86 -14.18
N ALA A 40 -2.88 11.19 -13.31
CA ALA A 40 -3.90 12.22 -13.53
C ALA A 40 -3.70 13.49 -12.67
N GLY A 41 -2.50 13.66 -12.10
CA GLY A 41 -2.20 14.78 -11.23
C GLY A 41 -2.59 14.55 -9.75
N PRO A 42 -2.48 15.60 -8.92
CA PRO A 42 -2.58 15.46 -7.47
C PRO A 42 -4.01 15.30 -7.00
N ALA A 43 -4.20 14.44 -6.00
CA ALA A 43 -5.50 14.18 -5.35
C ALA A 43 -5.55 14.71 -3.92
N LYS A 44 -6.73 15.12 -3.49
CA LYS A 44 -7.04 15.54 -2.10
C LYS A 44 -7.17 14.34 -1.16
N ASP A 45 -7.22 13.14 -1.71
CA ASP A 45 -7.40 11.90 -0.99
C ASP A 45 -6.40 10.82 -1.44
N VAL A 46 -6.43 9.69 -0.75
CA VAL A 46 -5.86 8.41 -1.14
C VAL A 46 -6.89 7.31 -0.91
N THR A 47 -6.79 6.23 -1.67
CA THR A 47 -7.59 5.04 -1.43
C THR A 47 -6.78 4.05 -0.60
N VAL A 48 -7.31 3.61 0.53
CA VAL A 48 -6.65 2.56 1.32
C VAL A 48 -7.28 1.22 0.97
N VAL A 49 -6.47 0.30 0.47
CA VAL A 49 -6.90 -1.06 0.18
C VAL A 49 -6.88 -1.84 1.49
N GLY A 50 -8.04 -2.35 1.92
CA GLY A 50 -8.20 -3.03 3.20
C GLY A 50 -8.00 -2.12 4.43
N PRO A 51 -8.78 -1.03 4.59
CA PRO A 51 -8.65 -0.13 5.73
C PRO A 51 -9.05 -0.84 7.04
N GLY A 52 -8.43 -0.46 8.15
CA GLY A 52 -8.76 -0.96 9.48
C GLY A 52 -8.10 -2.30 9.84
N LYS A 53 -7.23 -2.85 8.98
CA LYS A 53 -6.60 -4.15 9.23
C LYS A 53 -5.46 -4.07 10.24
N SER A 54 -4.68 -3.00 10.24
CA SER A 54 -3.52 -2.88 11.13
C SER A 54 -3.39 -1.50 11.79
N GLN A 55 -2.53 -1.45 12.80
CA GLN A 55 -2.15 -0.22 13.49
C GLN A 55 -1.31 0.73 12.60
N LEU A 56 -0.91 0.30 11.39
CA LEU A 56 -0.25 1.19 10.42
C LEU A 56 -1.17 2.33 9.94
N ASP A 57 -2.48 2.17 10.05
CA ASP A 57 -3.45 3.22 9.71
C ASP A 57 -3.22 4.50 10.52
N ALA A 58 -2.73 4.41 11.76
CA ALA A 58 -2.40 5.57 12.56
C ALA A 58 -1.22 6.39 11.97
N PHE A 59 -0.24 5.70 11.39
CA PHE A 59 0.89 6.35 10.71
C PHE A 59 0.45 6.99 9.40
N LEU A 60 -0.44 6.33 8.67
CA LEU A 60 -1.08 6.89 7.48
C LEU A 60 -1.86 8.17 7.82
N ASN A 61 -2.74 8.12 8.83
CA ASN A 61 -3.55 9.27 9.24
C ASN A 61 -2.67 10.47 9.60
N THR A 62 -1.61 10.26 10.38
CA THR A 62 -0.64 11.31 10.74
C THR A 62 0.02 11.92 9.49
N ALA A 63 0.42 11.08 8.53
CA ALA A 63 1.05 11.54 7.30
C ALA A 63 0.09 12.29 6.38
N LEU A 64 -1.18 11.86 6.32
CA LEU A 64 -2.25 12.51 5.57
C LEU A 64 -2.60 13.89 6.14
N GLU A 65 -2.75 14.00 7.46
CA GLU A 65 -2.95 15.29 8.15
C GLU A 65 -1.83 16.28 7.81
N ALA A 66 -0.57 15.84 7.85
CA ALA A 66 0.58 16.67 7.52
C ALA A 66 0.64 17.10 6.03
N SER A 67 -0.11 16.43 5.16
CA SER A 67 -0.23 16.75 3.73
C SER A 67 -1.56 17.40 3.35
N ASN A 68 -2.45 17.65 4.33
CA ASN A 68 -3.81 18.12 4.10
C ASN A 68 -4.59 17.23 3.11
N ARG A 69 -4.40 15.91 3.22
CA ARG A 69 -5.12 14.88 2.43
C ARG A 69 -5.97 14.03 3.36
N ARG A 70 -6.89 13.25 2.80
CA ARG A 70 -7.80 12.35 3.55
C ARG A 70 -7.81 10.94 2.97
N ILE A 71 -8.37 10.00 3.73
CA ILE A 71 -8.69 8.66 3.20
C ILE A 71 -10.05 8.71 2.52
N THR A 72 -10.14 8.13 1.34
CA THR A 72 -11.38 7.65 0.75
C THR A 72 -11.39 6.11 0.87
N PRO A 73 -12.44 5.49 1.44
CA PRO A 73 -12.52 4.04 1.51
C PRO A 73 -12.49 3.41 0.11
N ASP A 74 -11.91 2.21 0.00
CA ASP A 74 -12.00 1.41 -1.22
C ASP A 74 -13.48 1.29 -1.65
N PRO A 75 -13.83 1.75 -2.87
CA PRO A 75 -15.20 1.70 -3.36
C PRO A 75 -15.69 0.28 -3.69
N LYS A 76 -14.80 -0.72 -3.75
CA LYS A 76 -15.10 -2.11 -4.14
C LYS A 76 -14.45 -3.12 -3.19
N PRO A 77 -14.73 -3.07 -1.88
CA PRO A 77 -14.11 -3.98 -0.91
C PRO A 77 -14.40 -5.46 -1.21
N GLU A 78 -15.54 -5.76 -1.84
CA GLU A 78 -15.93 -7.11 -2.26
C GLU A 78 -15.04 -7.71 -3.35
N ALA A 79 -14.27 -6.89 -4.06
CA ALA A 79 -13.33 -7.34 -5.09
C ALA A 79 -12.04 -7.96 -4.51
N GLY A 80 -11.84 -7.85 -3.19
CA GLY A 80 -10.74 -8.53 -2.49
C GLY A 80 -9.34 -8.05 -2.88
N TYR A 81 -9.19 -6.78 -3.29
CA TYR A 81 -7.91 -6.23 -3.78
C TYR A 81 -6.76 -6.33 -2.78
N TYR A 82 -7.07 -6.35 -1.48
CA TYR A 82 -6.06 -6.58 -0.43
C TYR A 82 -5.29 -7.90 -0.61
N TYR A 83 -5.89 -8.91 -1.25
CA TYR A 83 -5.27 -10.23 -1.41
C TYR A 83 -4.57 -10.41 -2.76
N ARG A 84 -4.38 -9.33 -3.53
CA ARG A 84 -4.04 -9.39 -4.96
C ARG A 84 -2.74 -8.67 -5.35
N SER A 85 -1.92 -8.24 -4.39
CA SER A 85 -0.62 -7.60 -4.66
C SER A 85 0.43 -8.06 -3.65
N ASP A 86 1.69 -7.72 -3.87
CA ASP A 86 2.87 -8.32 -3.22
C ASP A 86 2.87 -8.23 -1.69
N HIS A 87 2.28 -7.19 -1.11
CA HIS A 87 2.14 -7.07 0.33
C HIS A 87 1.42 -8.26 0.98
N PHE A 88 0.52 -8.91 0.26
CA PHE A 88 -0.20 -10.07 0.77
C PHE A 88 0.75 -11.22 1.13
N ALA A 89 1.86 -11.39 0.40
CA ALA A 89 2.86 -12.42 0.72
C ALA A 89 3.47 -12.23 2.12
N PHE A 90 3.65 -10.98 2.54
CA PHE A 90 4.13 -10.61 3.87
C PHE A 90 3.03 -10.68 4.92
N ALA A 91 1.83 -10.18 4.59
CA ALA A 91 0.70 -10.20 5.50
C ALA A 91 0.30 -11.62 5.90
N LYS A 92 0.30 -12.55 4.93
CA LYS A 92 0.05 -13.98 5.17
C LYS A 92 1.03 -14.61 6.17
N LEU A 93 2.23 -14.05 6.30
CA LEU A 93 3.26 -14.46 7.26
C LEU A 93 3.34 -13.52 8.48
N GLY A 94 2.30 -12.73 8.71
CA GLY A 94 2.11 -11.95 9.93
C GLY A 94 2.72 -10.54 9.89
N VAL A 95 3.49 -10.14 8.89
CA VAL A 95 4.06 -8.78 8.87
C VAL A 95 2.96 -7.76 8.53
N PRO A 96 2.68 -6.75 9.39
CA PRO A 96 1.70 -5.70 9.10
C PRO A 96 2.04 -4.96 7.81
N MET A 97 1.05 -4.82 6.93
CA MET A 97 1.23 -4.15 5.64
C MET A 97 0.16 -3.10 5.41
N LEU A 98 0.58 -2.02 4.76
CA LEU A 98 -0.27 -0.94 4.28
C LEU A 98 -0.26 -0.97 2.75
N TYR A 99 -1.44 -0.89 2.12
CA TYR A 99 -1.56 -0.76 0.67
C TYR A 99 -2.44 0.45 0.34
N ILE A 100 -1.88 1.38 -0.41
CA ILE A 100 -2.47 2.68 -0.70
C ILE A 100 -2.41 2.91 -2.21
N ASP A 101 -3.56 3.17 -2.80
CA ASP A 101 -3.69 3.63 -4.17
C ASP A 101 -3.86 5.15 -4.22
N GLY A 102 -3.63 5.71 -5.42
CA GLY A 102 -3.96 7.10 -5.71
C GLY A 102 -5.42 7.43 -5.41
N GLY A 103 -5.68 8.66 -4.96
CA GLY A 103 -7.03 9.14 -4.69
C GLY A 103 -7.79 9.50 -5.97
N VAL A 104 -9.12 9.51 -5.90
CA VAL A 104 -9.99 9.86 -7.05
C VAL A 104 -10.53 11.28 -6.98
N ASP A 105 -10.43 11.98 -5.85
CA ASP A 105 -10.80 13.39 -5.73
C ASP A 105 -9.61 14.28 -6.12
N LEU A 106 -9.42 14.44 -7.43
CA LEU A 106 -8.36 15.27 -7.98
C LEU A 106 -8.48 16.74 -7.53
N ILE A 107 -7.35 17.43 -7.38
CA ILE A 107 -7.32 18.88 -7.14
C ILE A 107 -8.01 19.60 -8.29
N ASP A 108 -7.62 19.24 -9.52
CA ASP A 108 -8.20 19.76 -10.74
C ASP A 108 -9.22 18.77 -11.30
N GLY A 109 -10.47 19.22 -11.47
CA GLY A 109 -11.56 18.40 -11.99
C GLY A 109 -12.29 17.52 -10.98
N GLY A 110 -11.79 17.39 -9.75
CA GLY A 110 -12.48 16.70 -8.65
C GLY A 110 -12.72 15.20 -8.90
N ILE A 111 -13.70 14.65 -8.19
CA ILE A 111 -14.07 13.22 -8.24
C ILE A 111 -14.43 12.76 -9.66
N ASP A 112 -15.12 13.59 -10.44
CA ASP A 112 -15.55 13.24 -11.79
C ASP A 112 -14.35 13.00 -12.71
N ALA A 113 -13.34 13.87 -12.66
CA ALA A 113 -12.13 13.73 -13.45
C ALA A 113 -11.28 12.52 -13.01
N GLY A 114 -11.10 12.31 -11.70
CA GLY A 114 -10.35 11.16 -11.20
C GLY A 114 -11.04 9.83 -11.50
N THR A 115 -12.37 9.77 -11.35
CA THR A 115 -13.16 8.58 -11.70
C THR A 115 -13.09 8.29 -13.20
N ALA A 116 -13.15 9.32 -14.05
CA ALA A 116 -12.99 9.16 -15.48
C ALA A 116 -11.60 8.65 -15.85
N ALA A 117 -10.53 9.18 -15.22
CA ALA A 117 -9.16 8.73 -15.43
C ALA A 117 -8.96 7.27 -14.99
N ALA A 118 -9.42 6.90 -13.79
CA ALA A 118 -9.34 5.53 -13.28
C ALA A 118 -10.11 4.53 -14.16
N LYS A 119 -11.30 4.92 -14.64
CA LYS A 119 -12.10 4.13 -15.57
C LYS A 119 -11.38 3.94 -16.90
N ASP A 120 -10.85 5.02 -17.48
CA ASP A 120 -10.12 4.98 -18.75
C ASP A 120 -8.84 4.12 -18.66
N TYR A 121 -8.13 4.18 -17.53
CA TYR A 121 -7.01 3.26 -17.27
C TYR A 121 -7.48 1.80 -17.24
N THR A 122 -8.49 1.50 -16.42
CA THR A 122 -9.01 0.13 -16.22
C THR A 122 -9.56 -0.48 -17.52
N GLU A 123 -10.30 0.28 -18.31
CA GLU A 123 -10.97 -0.23 -19.52
C GLU A 123 -10.05 -0.30 -20.74
N ASN A 124 -9.09 0.63 -20.86
CA ASN A 124 -8.35 0.82 -22.12
C ASN A 124 -6.84 0.56 -22.02
N ARG A 125 -6.25 0.50 -20.82
CA ARG A 125 -4.79 0.43 -20.64
C ARG A 125 -4.34 -0.74 -19.77
N TYR A 126 -5.00 -0.96 -18.63
CA TYR A 126 -4.64 -1.99 -17.66
C TYR A 126 -4.41 -3.36 -18.33
N HIS A 127 -3.24 -3.96 -18.05
CA HIS A 127 -2.80 -5.25 -18.64
C HIS A 127 -2.81 -5.28 -20.17
N GLY A 128 -2.63 -4.12 -20.81
CA GLY A 128 -2.65 -3.97 -22.25
C GLY A 128 -1.46 -3.17 -22.79
N PRO A 129 -1.21 -3.22 -24.11
CA PRO A 129 -0.08 -2.53 -24.74
C PRO A 129 -0.19 -1.00 -24.71
N LYS A 130 -1.30 -0.45 -24.20
CA LYS A 130 -1.48 0.99 -23.99
C LYS A 130 -1.10 1.43 -22.58
N ASP A 131 -0.73 0.51 -21.69
CA ASP A 131 -0.02 0.84 -20.45
C ASP A 131 1.46 1.12 -20.77
N GLU A 132 1.65 2.19 -21.54
CA GLU A 132 2.92 2.67 -22.08
C GLU A 132 3.09 4.11 -21.62
N PHE A 133 4.34 4.51 -21.38
CA PHE A 133 4.68 5.88 -21.03
C PHE A 133 4.05 6.89 -21.99
N ASP A 134 3.50 7.97 -21.44
CA ASP A 134 2.96 9.10 -22.18
C ASP A 134 3.56 10.41 -21.65
N GLU A 135 4.08 11.24 -22.55
CA GLU A 135 4.68 12.53 -22.20
C GLU A 135 3.67 13.52 -21.60
N SER A 136 2.37 13.29 -21.81
CA SER A 136 1.30 14.11 -21.25
C SER A 136 0.92 13.77 -19.81
N TRP A 137 1.51 12.71 -19.24
CA TRP A 137 1.25 12.34 -17.85
C TRP A 137 1.59 13.45 -16.86
N ASP A 138 0.67 13.69 -15.92
CA ASP A 138 0.93 14.57 -14.80
C ASP A 138 1.50 13.79 -13.62
N TRP A 139 2.83 13.83 -13.50
CA TRP A 139 3.60 13.18 -12.45
C TRP A 139 3.50 13.87 -11.08
N SER A 140 2.90 15.05 -10.99
CA SER A 140 2.86 15.80 -9.72
C SER A 140 2.03 15.08 -8.65
N GLY A 141 1.02 14.30 -9.04
CA GLY A 141 0.29 13.41 -8.13
C GLY A 141 1.14 12.27 -7.60
N VAL A 142 1.88 11.59 -8.48
CA VAL A 142 2.84 10.54 -8.10
C VAL A 142 3.87 11.08 -7.11
N MET A 143 4.37 12.29 -7.33
CA MET A 143 5.31 12.93 -6.41
C MET A 143 4.68 13.17 -5.03
N ALA A 144 3.41 13.57 -4.96
CA ALA A 144 2.69 13.73 -3.71
C ALA A 144 2.47 12.39 -2.97
N ASP A 145 2.19 11.31 -3.70
CA ASP A 145 2.04 9.96 -3.14
C ASP A 145 3.38 9.40 -2.63
N LEU A 146 4.47 9.58 -3.38
CA LEU A 146 5.80 9.18 -2.94
C LEU A 146 6.25 9.94 -1.69
N GLN A 147 5.90 11.24 -1.58
CA GLN A 147 6.14 12.01 -0.36
C GLN A 147 5.33 11.49 0.83
N LEU A 148 4.08 11.06 0.60
CA LEU A 148 3.26 10.41 1.62
C LEU A 148 3.91 9.11 2.10
N PHE A 149 4.30 8.22 1.19
CA PHE A 149 4.97 6.97 1.53
C PHE A 149 6.28 7.19 2.28
N TYR A 150 7.07 8.18 1.85
CA TYR A 150 8.27 8.57 2.56
C TYR A 150 7.97 9.04 3.99
N ARG A 151 6.95 9.87 4.21
CA ARG A 151 6.57 10.34 5.55
C ARG A 151 6.18 9.19 6.47
N ILE A 152 5.37 8.25 5.98
CA ILE A 152 4.95 7.07 6.75
C ILE A 152 6.18 6.22 7.11
N GLY A 153 6.97 5.82 6.10
CA GLY A 153 8.16 4.99 6.31
C GLY A 153 9.20 5.67 7.21
N ARG A 154 9.41 6.99 7.05
CA ARG A 154 10.34 7.77 7.88
C ARG A 154 9.86 7.85 9.32
N THR A 155 8.57 8.08 9.55
CA THR A 155 7.99 8.15 10.89
C THR A 155 8.11 6.80 11.59
N LEU A 156 7.79 5.71 10.90
CA LEU A 156 7.93 4.36 11.43
C LEU A 156 9.40 4.05 11.78
N ALA A 157 10.32 4.29 10.84
CA ALA A 157 11.75 4.02 11.02
C ALA A 157 12.45 4.90 12.08
N MET A 158 11.88 6.07 12.41
CA MET A 158 12.41 6.96 13.45
C MET A 158 11.71 6.83 14.80
N SER A 159 10.75 5.91 14.91
CA SER A 159 10.06 5.61 16.15
C SER A 159 10.62 4.33 16.78
N THR A 160 10.21 4.07 18.03
CA THR A 160 10.34 2.75 18.66
C THR A 160 9.05 1.95 18.58
N SER A 161 8.10 2.40 17.75
CA SER A 161 6.78 1.78 17.63
C SER A 161 6.86 0.45 16.89
N TRP A 162 6.08 -0.52 17.36
CA TRP A 162 5.96 -1.83 16.75
C TRP A 162 4.48 -2.12 16.44
N PRO A 163 3.91 -1.48 15.40
CA PRO A 163 2.52 -1.71 15.04
C PRO A 163 2.27 -3.19 14.76
N ASN A 164 1.06 -3.63 15.11
CA ASN A 164 0.56 -4.97 14.86
C ASN A 164 -0.74 -4.91 14.05
N TRP A 165 -1.27 -6.07 13.67
CA TRP A 165 -2.64 -6.21 13.21
C TRP A 165 -3.64 -5.84 14.32
N ASN A 166 -4.80 -5.34 13.92
CA ASN A 166 -5.88 -5.04 14.85
C ASN A 166 -6.55 -6.33 15.34
N GLU A 167 -7.23 -6.25 16.48
CA GLU A 167 -7.98 -7.41 17.01
C GLU A 167 -9.04 -7.90 16.02
N GLY A 168 -9.10 -9.21 15.83
CA GLY A 168 -10.01 -9.86 14.87
C GLY A 168 -9.51 -9.94 13.44
N ASP A 169 -8.38 -9.30 13.09
CA ASP A 169 -7.75 -9.46 11.79
C ASP A 169 -7.12 -10.86 11.64
N GLU A 170 -7.27 -11.45 10.45
CA GLU A 170 -6.87 -12.83 10.17
C GLU A 170 -5.36 -13.08 10.27
N PHE A 171 -4.53 -12.05 10.14
CA PHE A 171 -3.06 -12.18 10.18
C PHE A 171 -2.46 -12.00 11.58
N LYS A 172 -3.26 -11.49 12.53
CA LYS A 172 -2.80 -11.21 13.89
C LYS A 172 -2.24 -12.45 14.59
N GLY A 173 -2.93 -13.57 14.51
CA GLY A 173 -2.50 -14.80 15.18
C GLY A 173 -1.14 -15.31 14.69
N VAL A 174 -0.86 -15.16 13.40
CA VAL A 174 0.45 -15.54 12.82
C VAL A 174 1.54 -14.60 13.33
N ARG A 175 1.28 -13.29 13.37
CA ARG A 175 2.23 -12.30 13.88
C ARG A 175 2.56 -12.54 15.35
N ASP A 176 1.54 -12.72 16.18
CA ASP A 176 1.73 -12.91 17.62
C ASP A 176 2.53 -14.19 17.91
N ALA A 177 2.30 -15.26 17.14
CA ALA A 177 3.08 -16.50 17.26
C ALA A 177 4.54 -16.32 16.84
N ASP A 178 4.81 -15.62 15.72
CA ASP A 178 6.17 -15.33 15.24
C ASP A 178 6.93 -14.46 16.26
N CYS A 179 6.27 -13.43 16.80
CA CYS A 179 6.83 -12.56 17.84
C CYS A 179 7.12 -13.31 19.14
N ALA A 180 6.23 -14.19 19.59
CA ALA A 180 6.46 -14.98 20.80
C ALA A 180 7.64 -15.97 20.67
N ALA A 181 7.95 -16.43 19.45
CA ALA A 181 9.05 -17.34 19.17
C ALA A 181 10.40 -16.63 18.94
N ALA A 182 10.39 -15.31 18.69
CA ALA A 182 11.58 -14.56 18.35
C ALA A 182 12.35 -14.07 19.58
N ALA A 183 13.68 -14.12 19.53
CA ALA A 183 14.53 -13.54 20.56
C ALA A 183 14.76 -12.02 20.39
N LYS A 184 14.41 -11.47 19.22
CA LYS A 184 14.55 -10.07 18.82
C LYS A 184 13.51 -9.76 17.76
N GLY A 185 12.97 -8.54 17.80
CA GLY A 185 12.00 -8.09 16.82
C GLY A 185 10.61 -8.53 17.24
N CYS A 186 9.73 -7.55 17.38
CA CYS A 186 8.64 -7.58 18.35
C CYS A 186 9.12 -8.06 19.75
#